data_AF-A0A080ZZP0-F1
#
_entry.id   AF-A0A080ZZP0-F1
#
_cell.length_a   1.000
_cell.length_b   1.000
_cell.length_c   1.000
_cell.angle_alpha   90.00
_cell.angle_beta   90.00
_cell.angle_gamma   90.00
#
_symmetry.space_group_name_H-M   'P 1'
#
loop_
_entity.id
_entity.type
_entity.pdbx_description
1 polymer ?
#
loop_
_entity_poly.entity_id
_entity_poly.type
_entity_poly.pdbx_seq_one_letter_code
_entity_poly.pdbx_strand_id
1 'polypeptide(L)'
;MKWKHETQEYEDNIETRCAVTGEDKSKALRSVKTSSNRQLLNTLCKFEWGTKVEEVTEEQIVEELNKILGNVMNDAILDVDSIFNTELKMNLKERDVKARLMNYFMRCDEIIMQNGMA
;
A
#
# COMPACT_ATOMS: atom_id res chain seq x y z
N MET A 1 12.21 -0.61 3.99
CA MET A 1 13.58 -0.38 4.51
C MET A 1 14.46 0.38 3.51
N LYS A 2 14.83 -0.22 2.37
CA LYS A 2 15.70 0.39 1.34
C LYS A 2 15.23 1.77 0.87
N TRP A 3 13.94 1.93 0.58
CA TRP A 3 13.37 3.22 0.17
C TRP A 3 13.64 4.35 1.18
N LYS A 4 13.42 4.13 2.50
CA LYS A 4 13.67 5.16 3.52
C LYS A 4 15.13 5.62 3.52
N HIS A 5 16.05 4.67 3.39
CA HIS A 5 17.48 4.96 3.31
C HIS A 5 17.82 5.75 2.05
N GLU A 6 17.34 5.32 0.88
CA GLU A 6 17.59 6.01 -0.39
C GLU A 6 16.97 7.41 -0.44
N THR A 7 15.79 7.60 0.18
CA THR A 7 15.17 8.92 0.31
C THR A 7 15.99 9.84 1.21
N GLN A 8 16.45 9.36 2.37
CA GLN A 8 17.30 10.15 3.26
C GLN A 8 18.62 10.53 2.58
N GLU A 9 19.28 9.58 1.93
CA GLU A 9 20.55 9.83 1.22
C GLU A 9 20.36 10.83 0.08
N TYR A 10 19.24 10.77 -0.64
CA TYR A 10 18.88 11.78 -1.65
C TYR A 10 18.72 13.17 -1.04
N GLU A 11 17.96 13.29 0.06
CA GLU A 11 17.72 14.57 0.73
C GLU A 11 19.01 15.20 1.29
N ASP A 12 19.88 14.38 1.90
CA ASP A 12 21.18 14.81 2.43
C ASP A 12 22.12 15.29 1.32
N ASN A 13 22.12 14.60 0.16
CA ASN A 13 22.89 15.00 -1.01
C ASN A 13 22.38 16.32 -1.61
N ILE A 14 21.07 16.51 -1.68
CA ILE A 14 20.47 17.77 -2.14
C ILE A 14 20.82 18.91 -1.19
N GLU A 15 20.75 18.68 0.12
CA GLU A 15 21.10 19.67 1.14
C GLU A 15 22.57 20.10 1.03
N THR A 16 23.48 19.13 0.93
CA THR A 16 24.92 19.39 0.74
C THR A 16 25.16 20.19 -0.53
N ARG A 17 24.51 19.83 -1.65
CA ARG A 17 24.63 20.57 -2.91
C ARG A 17 24.14 22.01 -2.76
N CYS A 18 22.95 22.21 -2.19
CA CYS A 18 22.36 23.53 -2.02
C CYS A 18 23.21 24.44 -1.11
N ALA A 19 23.84 23.88 -0.08
CA ALA A 19 24.76 24.61 0.79
C ALA A 19 26.00 25.14 0.04
N VAL A 20 26.46 24.42 -0.99
CA VAL A 20 27.61 24.81 -1.82
C VAL A 20 27.22 25.77 -2.94
N THR A 21 26.08 25.54 -3.60
CA THR A 21 25.64 26.31 -4.78
C THR A 21 24.79 27.53 -4.45
N GLY A 22 24.23 27.60 -3.24
CA GLY A 22 23.22 28.60 -2.87
C GLY A 22 21.84 28.35 -3.50
N GLU A 23 21.63 27.16 -4.08
CA GLU A 23 20.32 26.78 -4.63
C GLU A 23 19.24 26.72 -3.54
N ASP A 24 18.01 27.06 -3.92
CA ASP A 24 16.85 26.91 -3.07
C ASP A 24 16.50 25.41 -2.93
N LYS A 25 16.63 24.87 -1.72
CA LYS A 25 16.33 23.46 -1.40
C LYS A 25 14.94 23.04 -1.86
N SER A 26 13.93 23.91 -1.73
CA SER A 26 12.55 23.61 -2.12
C SER A 26 12.40 23.42 -3.64
N LYS A 27 13.26 24.07 -4.42
CA LYS A 27 13.30 23.94 -5.89
C LYS A 27 14.23 22.82 -6.36
N ALA A 28 15.24 22.50 -5.55
CA ALA A 28 16.19 21.44 -5.82
C ALA A 28 15.63 20.04 -5.53
N LEU A 29 14.71 19.93 -4.55
CA LEU A 29 14.03 18.69 -4.23
C LEU A 29 13.08 18.28 -5.36
N ARG A 30 13.12 17.00 -5.72
CA ARG A 30 12.20 16.42 -6.68
C ARG A 30 10.94 16.03 -5.94
N SER A 31 9.81 16.49 -6.46
CA SER A 31 8.50 16.13 -5.93
C SER A 31 8.25 14.61 -6.01
N VAL A 32 7.74 14.03 -4.92
CA VAL A 32 7.33 12.62 -4.84
C VAL A 32 6.12 12.40 -5.74
N LYS A 33 5.19 13.36 -5.74
CA LYS A 33 4.01 13.37 -6.60
C LYS A 33 4.35 13.27 -8.10
N THR A 34 5.35 14.01 -8.55
CA THR A 34 5.76 14.05 -9.97
C THR A 34 6.69 12.92 -10.38
N SER A 35 7.42 12.33 -9.43
CA SER A 35 8.30 11.17 -9.68
C SER A 35 7.57 9.83 -9.59
N SER A 36 6.38 9.80 -8.98
CA SER A 36 5.56 8.60 -8.85
C SER A 36 4.98 8.12 -10.19
N ASN A 37 4.78 6.80 -10.31
CA ASN A 37 4.02 6.24 -11.42
C ASN A 37 2.59 6.83 -11.42
N ARG A 38 2.22 7.51 -12.50
CA ARG A 38 0.97 8.28 -12.57
C ARG A 38 -0.28 7.40 -12.50
N GLN A 39 -0.24 6.20 -13.07
CA GLN A 39 -1.37 5.27 -13.00
C GLN A 39 -1.53 4.74 -11.57
N LEU A 40 -0.43 4.34 -10.93
CA LEU A 40 -0.45 3.90 -9.54
C LEU A 40 -0.98 4.99 -8.60
N LEU A 41 -0.47 6.20 -8.72
CA LEU A 41 -0.89 7.33 -7.88
C LEU A 41 -2.39 7.64 -8.08
N ASN A 42 -2.88 7.60 -9.31
CA ASN A 42 -4.31 7.78 -9.59
C ASN A 42 -5.17 6.70 -8.93
N THR A 43 -4.75 5.44 -9.01
CA THR A 43 -5.43 4.32 -8.33
C THR A 43 -5.47 4.54 -6.83
N LEU A 44 -4.33 4.86 -6.20
CA LEU A 44 -4.26 5.09 -4.75
C LEU A 44 -5.14 6.27 -4.32
N CYS A 45 -5.05 7.41 -5.02
CA CYS A 45 -5.91 8.57 -4.74
C CYS A 45 -7.39 8.20 -4.81
N LYS A 46 -7.81 7.48 -5.86
CA LYS A 46 -9.21 7.16 -6.10
C LYS A 46 -9.78 6.12 -5.14
N PHE A 47 -9.05 5.04 -4.92
CA PHE A 47 -9.58 3.86 -4.24
C PHE A 47 -9.20 3.77 -2.78
N GLU A 48 -8.00 4.23 -2.41
CA GLU A 48 -7.50 4.13 -1.03
C GLU A 48 -7.73 5.43 -0.25
N TRP A 49 -7.42 6.57 -0.85
CA TRP A 49 -7.36 7.85 -0.12
C TRP A 49 -8.60 8.73 -0.30
N GLY A 50 -9.51 8.38 -1.21
CA GLY A 50 -10.72 9.16 -1.48
C GLY A 50 -10.45 10.60 -1.94
N THR A 51 -9.33 10.84 -2.64
CA THR A 51 -8.89 12.16 -3.12
C THR A 51 -8.56 12.14 -4.61
N LYS A 52 -8.24 13.29 -5.18
CA LYS A 52 -7.71 13.39 -6.55
C LYS A 52 -6.21 13.61 -6.53
N VAL A 53 -5.56 13.24 -7.64
CA VAL A 53 -4.13 13.48 -7.82
C VAL A 53 -3.83 14.97 -7.70
N GLU A 54 -4.70 15.88 -8.11
CA GLU A 54 -4.47 17.32 -8.01
C GLU A 54 -4.48 17.80 -6.55
N GLU A 55 -5.29 17.17 -5.71
CA GLU A 55 -5.61 17.59 -4.35
C GLU A 55 -4.66 16.97 -3.30
N VAL A 56 -4.03 15.81 -3.59
CA VAL A 56 -3.10 15.15 -2.67
C VAL A 56 -1.79 15.96 -2.49
N THR A 57 -1.33 16.13 -1.25
CA THR A 57 -0.07 16.83 -0.95
C THR A 57 1.14 15.89 -0.94
N GLU A 58 2.35 16.45 -1.02
CA GLU A 58 3.59 15.67 -0.92
C GLU A 58 3.67 14.96 0.44
N GLU A 59 3.31 15.65 1.51
CA GLU A 59 3.33 15.14 2.88
C GLU A 59 2.37 13.97 3.04
N GLN A 60 1.16 14.07 2.46
CA GLN A 60 0.18 12.99 2.50
C GLN A 60 0.68 11.74 1.76
N ILE A 61 1.30 11.89 0.59
CA ILE A 61 1.87 10.75 -0.14
C ILE A 61 2.94 10.06 0.72
N VAL A 62 3.83 10.83 1.33
CA VAL A 62 4.91 10.29 2.18
C VAL A 62 4.35 9.61 3.43
N GLU A 63 3.33 10.19 4.07
CA GLU A 63 2.68 9.58 5.23
C GLU A 63 2.04 8.24 4.88
N GLU A 64 1.31 8.17 3.78
CA GLU A 64 0.65 6.95 3.30
C GLU A 64 1.66 5.87 2.89
N LEU A 65 2.75 6.25 2.21
CA LEU A 65 3.86 5.35 1.93
C LEU A 65 4.49 4.81 3.23
N ASN A 66 4.65 5.65 4.24
CA ASN A 66 5.15 5.23 5.53
C ASN A 66 4.20 4.29 6.27
N LYS A 67 2.88 4.47 6.15
CA LYS A 67 1.87 3.52 6.66
C LYS A 67 1.98 2.17 5.97
N ILE A 68 2.04 2.15 4.64
CA ILE A 68 2.21 0.92 3.85
C ILE A 68 3.49 0.21 4.27
N LEU A 69 4.62 0.93 4.33
CA LEU A 69 5.91 0.37 4.73
C LEU A 69 5.92 -0.12 6.18
N GLY A 70 5.25 0.58 7.10
CA GLY A 70 5.09 0.16 8.48
C GLY A 70 4.28 -1.14 8.60
N ASN A 71 3.21 -1.26 7.80
CA ASN A 71 2.42 -2.49 7.73
C ASN A 71 3.25 -3.66 7.15
N VAL A 72 4.03 -3.42 6.09
CA VAL A 72 4.96 -4.42 5.52
C VAL A 72 5.98 -4.88 6.57
N MET A 73 6.53 -3.96 7.35
CA MET A 73 7.55 -4.25 8.37
C MET A 73 7.01 -5.01 9.58
N ASN A 74 5.70 -4.92 9.82
CA ASN A 74 5.02 -5.60 10.93
C ASN A 74 4.38 -6.93 10.49
N ASP A 75 4.76 -7.51 9.34
CA ASP A 75 4.13 -8.69 8.73
C ASP A 75 2.59 -8.55 8.56
N ALA A 76 2.09 -7.31 8.51
CA ALA A 76 0.66 -7.05 8.29
C ALA A 76 0.26 -7.16 6.81
N ILE A 77 1.22 -7.32 5.89
CA ILE A 77 0.90 -7.86 4.57
C ILE A 77 0.65 -9.34 4.76
N LEU A 78 -0.62 -9.65 4.98
CA LEU A 78 -1.10 -11.00 4.96
C LEU A 78 -0.79 -11.62 3.60
N ASP A 79 -0.17 -12.79 3.63
CA ASP A 79 -0.05 -13.64 2.44
C ASP A 79 -1.46 -14.18 2.12
N VAL A 80 -2.22 -13.35 1.40
CA VAL A 80 -3.61 -13.64 1.02
C VAL A 80 -3.69 -14.99 0.31
N ASP A 81 -2.73 -15.28 -0.57
CA ASP A 81 -2.68 -16.55 -1.28
C ASP A 81 -2.50 -17.72 -0.31
N SER A 82 -1.58 -17.63 0.66
CA SER A 82 -1.37 -18.66 1.67
C SER A 82 -2.59 -18.86 2.57
N ILE A 83 -3.21 -17.77 3.02
CA ILE A 83 -4.39 -17.82 3.90
C ILE A 83 -5.56 -18.49 3.18
N PHE A 84 -5.91 -18.02 1.98
CA PHE A 84 -7.00 -18.62 1.21
C PHE A 84 -6.71 -20.06 0.82
N ASN A 85 -5.46 -20.37 0.42
CA ASN A 85 -5.06 -21.74 0.12
C ASN A 85 -5.13 -22.66 1.33
N THR A 86 -4.96 -22.15 2.54
CA THR A 86 -5.01 -22.95 3.77
C THR A 86 -6.45 -23.10 4.28
N GLU A 87 -7.19 -21.99 4.33
CA GLU A 87 -8.44 -21.90 5.06
C GLU A 87 -9.71 -22.03 4.20
N LEU A 88 -9.65 -21.64 2.92
CA LEU A 88 -10.81 -21.69 2.05
C LEU A 88 -10.88 -23.05 1.34
N LYS A 89 -11.54 -24.01 1.97
CA LYS A 89 -11.74 -25.37 1.44
C LYS A 89 -13.22 -25.71 1.28
N MET A 90 -13.58 -26.28 0.13
CA MET A 90 -14.93 -26.78 -0.09
C MET A 90 -15.15 -28.09 0.67
N ASN A 91 -16.20 -28.14 1.50
CA ASN A 91 -16.58 -29.36 2.21
C ASN A 91 -17.27 -30.36 1.27
N LEU A 92 -16.51 -31.28 0.68
CA LEU A 92 -17.03 -32.31 -0.24
C LEU A 92 -17.92 -33.35 0.44
N LYS A 93 -17.98 -33.40 1.77
CA LYS A 93 -18.89 -34.30 2.52
C LYS A 93 -20.33 -33.78 2.55
N GLU A 94 -20.54 -32.48 2.30
CA GLU A 94 -21.88 -31.92 2.13
C GLU A 94 -22.48 -32.40 0.80
N ARG A 95 -23.64 -33.06 0.89
CA ARG A 95 -24.35 -33.68 -0.25
C ARG A 95 -25.21 -32.66 -0.97
N ASP A 96 -25.78 -31.69 -0.26
CA ASP A 96 -26.52 -30.61 -0.88
C ASP A 96 -25.54 -29.63 -1.54
N VAL A 97 -25.53 -29.63 -2.88
CA VAL A 97 -24.61 -28.80 -3.67
C VAL A 97 -24.83 -27.31 -3.39
N LYS A 98 -26.07 -26.88 -3.18
CA LYS A 98 -26.40 -25.49 -2.90
C LYS A 98 -25.89 -25.09 -1.52
N ALA A 99 -26.13 -25.90 -0.50
CA ALA A 99 -25.61 -25.66 0.85
C ALA A 99 -24.08 -25.65 0.85
N ARG A 100 -23.43 -26.56 0.12
CA ARG A 100 -21.97 -26.62 -0.01
C ARG A 100 -21.37 -25.35 -0.61
N LEU A 101 -21.98 -24.82 -1.67
CA LEU A 101 -21.54 -23.56 -2.29
C LEU A 101 -21.76 -22.38 -1.34
N MET A 102 -22.92 -22.29 -0.70
CA MET A 102 -23.22 -21.21 0.24
C MET A 102 -22.21 -21.19 1.40
N ASN A 103 -21.93 -22.34 1.99
CA ASN A 103 -20.95 -22.45 3.09
C ASN A 103 -19.54 -22.04 2.65
N TYR A 104 -19.15 -22.33 1.41
CA TYR A 104 -17.86 -21.91 0.86
C TYR A 104 -17.75 -20.37 0.75
N PHE A 105 -18.79 -19.71 0.23
CA PHE A 105 -18.79 -18.25 0.14
C PHE A 105 -18.89 -17.58 1.51
N MET A 106 -19.70 -18.12 2.43
CA MET A 106 -19.72 -17.62 3.81
C MET A 106 -18.35 -17.74 4.47
N ARG A 107 -17.63 -18.85 4.25
CA ARG A 107 -16.26 -19.02 4.76
C ARG A 107 -15.29 -18.02 4.15
N CYS A 108 -15.44 -17.69 2.87
CA CYS A 108 -14.67 -16.64 2.21
C CYS A 108 -14.88 -15.29 2.91
N ASP A 109 -16.13 -14.89 3.15
CA ASP A 109 -16.46 -13.63 3.84
C ASP A 109 -15.89 -13.60 5.27
N GLU A 110 -15.99 -14.72 6.00
CA GLU A 110 -15.39 -14.85 7.33
C GLU A 110 -13.88 -14.65 7.32
N ILE A 111 -13.17 -15.26 6.36
CA ILE A 111 -11.71 -15.12 6.21
C ILE A 111 -11.36 -13.66 5.94
N ILE A 112 -12.08 -12.99 5.02
CA ILE A 112 -11.87 -11.58 4.69
C ILE A 112 -12.01 -10.70 5.94
N MET A 113 -13.09 -10.89 6.71
CA MET A 113 -13.35 -10.11 7.93
C MET A 113 -12.33 -10.37 9.03
N GLN A 114 -11.95 -11.63 9.28
CA GLN A 114 -10.98 -12.01 10.32
C GLN A 114 -9.59 -11.41 10.09
N ASN A 115 -9.27 -11.19 8.82
CA ASN A 115 -7.97 -10.75 8.37
C ASN A 115 -7.93 -9.25 8.01
N GLY A 116 -9.01 -8.50 8.26
CA GLY A 116 -9.06 -7.07 7.97
C GLY A 116 -8.89 -6.74 6.48
N MET A 117 -9.33 -7.66 5.60
CA MET A 117 -9.27 -7.50 4.14
C MET A 117 -10.55 -6.85 3.55
N ALA A 118 -11.47 -6.42 4.41
CA ALA A 118 -12.81 -5.90 4.07
C ALA A 118 -12.82 -4.39 3.81
#